data_AF-A0A519XYR0-F1
#
_entry.id   AF-A0A519XYR0-F1
#
_cell.length_a   1.000
_cell.length_b   1.000
_cell.length_c   1.000
_cell.angle_alpha   90.00
_cell.angle_beta   90.00
_cell.angle_gamma   90.00
#
_symmetry.space_group_name_H-M   'P 1'
#
loop_
_entity.id
_entity.type
_entity.pdbx_description
1 polymer ?
#
loop_
_entity_poly.entity_id
_entity_poly.type
_entity_poly.pdbx_seq_one_letter_code
_entity_poly.pdbx_strand_id
1 'polypeptide(L)'
;MVEDAIGWILSADEPGCVPLLADIGGNAPAAVVDVVDRLKVRKMDIVAYEMVADAIVNTPACRGRAVDLFNAIACACAGVESERFVRDVAGTWVFRP
;
A
#
# COMPACT_ATOMS: atom_id res chain seq x y z
N MET A 1 4.20 -9.06 0.72
CA MET A 1 2.77 -9.31 0.40
C MET A 1 2.15 -8.01 -0.11
N VAL A 2 0.94 -8.00 -0.65
CA VAL A 2 0.35 -6.76 -1.19
C VAL A 2 0.13 -5.72 -0.08
N GLU A 3 -0.14 -6.18 1.14
CA GLU A 3 -0.33 -5.37 2.34
C GLU A 3 0.93 -4.57 2.71
N ASP A 4 2.13 -5.07 2.39
CA ASP A 4 3.38 -4.34 2.62
C ASP A 4 3.51 -3.15 1.65
N ALA A 5 3.06 -3.31 0.40
CA ALA A 5 3.01 -2.22 -0.57
C ALA A 5 1.93 -1.18 -0.18
N ILE A 6 0.81 -1.62 0.38
CA ILE A 6 -0.21 -0.73 0.98
C ILE A 6 0.40 0.06 2.14
N GLY A 7 1.11 -0.60 3.05
CA GLY A 7 1.83 0.06 4.14
C GLY A 7 2.77 1.13 3.62
N TRP A 8 3.58 0.80 2.60
CA TRP A 8 4.44 1.78 1.94
C TRP A 8 3.65 2.96 1.35
N ILE A 9 2.50 2.74 0.71
CA ILE A 9 1.66 3.86 0.22
C ILE A 9 1.23 4.77 1.38
N LEU A 10 0.69 4.18 2.45
CA LEU A 10 0.15 4.93 3.59
C LEU A 10 1.23 5.69 4.37
N SER A 11 2.45 5.16 4.46
CA SER A 11 3.59 5.85 5.08
C SER A 11 4.03 7.13 4.35
N ALA A 12 3.38 7.52 3.24
CA ALA A 12 3.63 8.81 2.59
C ALA A 12 3.16 9.99 3.45
N ASP A 13 2.09 9.78 4.21
CA ASP A 13 1.48 10.76 5.11
C ASP A 13 0.66 10.02 6.17
N GLU A 14 1.37 9.31 7.05
CA GLU A 14 0.75 8.59 8.17
C GLU A 14 -0.15 9.49 9.04
N PRO A 15 0.26 10.72 9.42
CA PRO A 15 -0.59 11.64 10.17
C PRO A 15 -1.89 12.02 9.45
N GLY A 16 -1.87 12.11 8.12
CA GLY A 16 -3.03 12.42 7.29
C GLY A 16 -3.97 11.22 7.09
N CYS A 17 -3.43 10.02 6.87
CA CYS A 17 -4.26 8.88 6.47
C CYS A 17 -4.75 7.99 7.62
N VAL A 18 -3.98 7.82 8.71
CA VAL A 18 -4.38 6.95 9.83
C VAL A 18 -5.69 7.39 10.49
N PRO A 19 -5.95 8.69 10.72
CA PRO A 19 -7.22 9.14 11.28
C PRO A 19 -8.44 8.79 10.42
N LEU A 20 -8.29 8.71 9.10
CA LEU A 20 -9.37 8.30 8.18
C LEU A 20 -9.76 6.83 8.34
N LEU A 21 -8.93 6.04 9.01
CA LEU A 21 -9.12 4.60 9.23
C LEU A 21 -9.54 4.26 10.66
N ALA A 22 -10.03 5.24 11.43
CA ALA A 22 -10.42 5.05 12.84
C ALA A 22 -11.42 3.90 13.05
N ASP A 23 -12.29 3.63 12.07
CA ASP A 23 -13.33 2.60 12.14
C ASP A 23 -12.93 1.28 11.45
N ILE A 24 -11.68 1.12 11.01
CA ILE A 24 -11.23 -0.08 10.28
C ILE A 24 -11.27 -1.31 11.21
N GLY A 25 -12.44 -1.95 11.28
CA GLY A 25 -12.72 -3.13 12.10
C GLY A 25 -12.82 -2.88 13.61
N GLY A 26 -13.34 -1.73 14.02
CA GLY A 26 -13.83 -1.50 15.39
C GLY A 26 -12.78 -1.12 16.45
N ASN A 27 -11.50 -1.06 16.10
CA ASN A 27 -10.45 -0.43 16.91
C ASN A 27 -9.65 0.50 16.01
N ALA A 28 -9.47 1.75 16.45
CA ALA A 28 -8.70 2.73 15.71
C ALA A 28 -7.21 2.33 15.66
N PRO A 29 -6.59 2.29 14.47
CA PRO A 29 -5.16 2.07 14.34
C PRO A 29 -4.41 3.28 14.90
N ALA A 30 -3.28 3.05 15.57
CA ALA A 30 -2.41 4.11 16.07
C ALA A 30 -1.35 4.50 15.04
N ALA A 31 -0.96 3.57 14.16
CA ALA A 31 0.02 3.77 13.10
C ALA A 31 -0.30 2.91 11.86
N VAL A 32 0.42 3.14 10.75
CA VAL A 32 0.26 2.36 9.51
C VAL A 32 0.54 0.87 9.73
N VAL A 33 1.48 0.53 10.62
CA VAL A 33 1.80 -0.87 10.93
C VAL A 33 0.58 -1.63 11.46
N ASP A 34 -0.27 -0.99 12.25
CA ASP A 34 -1.49 -1.62 12.79
C ASP A 34 -2.49 -1.94 11.67
N VAL A 35 -2.59 -1.06 10.67
CA VAL A 35 -3.41 -1.27 9.47
C VAL A 35 -2.88 -2.47 8.68
N VAL A 36 -1.56 -2.53 8.45
CA VAL A 36 -0.93 -3.62 7.71
C VAL A 36 -1.10 -4.96 8.43
N ASP A 37 -0.84 -5.00 9.74
CA ASP A 37 -0.98 -6.21 10.55
C ASP A 37 -2.42 -6.71 10.54
N ARG A 38 -3.39 -5.79 10.60
CA ARG A 38 -4.79 -6.12 10.45
C ARG A 38 -5.09 -6.77 9.10
N LEU A 39 -4.69 -6.15 7.98
CA LEU A 39 -4.96 -6.68 6.65
C LEU A 39 -4.32 -8.06 6.43
N LYS A 40 -3.13 -8.29 6.99
CA LYS A 40 -2.45 -9.60 6.94
C LYS A 40 -3.21 -10.70 7.68
N VAL A 41 -3.87 -10.37 8.80
CA VAL A 41 -4.69 -11.31 9.58
C VAL A 41 -6.07 -11.50 8.96
N ARG A 42 -6.68 -10.42 8.46
CA ARG A 42 -8.02 -10.39 7.87
C ARG A 42 -7.95 -10.31 6.35
N LYS A 43 -7.28 -11.30 5.75
CA LYS A 43 -7.22 -11.42 4.29
C LYS A 43 -8.65 -11.47 3.73
N MET A 44 -8.86 -10.77 2.62
CA MET A 44 -10.17 -10.65 1.96
C MET A 44 -11.25 -9.88 2.74
N ASP A 45 -10.89 -9.10 3.77
CA ASP A 45 -11.81 -8.13 4.37
C ASP A 45 -12.04 -6.96 3.40
N ILE A 46 -12.98 -7.16 2.47
CA ILE A 46 -13.25 -6.20 1.38
C ILE A 46 -13.56 -4.81 1.93
N VAL A 47 -14.31 -4.74 3.04
CA VAL A 47 -14.66 -3.46 3.67
C VAL A 47 -13.39 -2.75 4.16
N ALA A 48 -12.47 -3.46 4.83
CA ALA A 48 -11.20 -2.87 5.25
C ALA A 48 -10.36 -2.38 4.05
N TYR A 49 -10.33 -3.14 2.96
CA TYR A 49 -9.64 -2.74 1.74
C TYR A 49 -10.27 -1.53 1.06
N GLU A 50 -11.60 -1.41 1.04
CA GLU A 50 -12.33 -0.26 0.52
C GLU A 50 -12.06 1.00 1.36
N MET A 51 -12.06 0.89 2.69
CA MET A 51 -11.71 1.99 3.58
C MET A 51 -10.27 2.48 3.36
N VAL A 52 -9.33 1.55 3.18
CA VAL A 52 -7.94 1.88 2.85
C VAL A 52 -7.83 2.57 1.49
N ALA A 53 -8.56 2.09 0.49
CA ALA A 53 -8.60 2.75 -0.82
C ALA A 53 -9.16 4.19 -0.72
N ASP A 54 -10.22 4.40 0.05
CA ASP A 54 -10.79 5.72 0.30
C ASP A 54 -9.80 6.65 1.04
N ALA A 55 -9.10 6.15 2.06
CA ALA A 55 -8.05 6.91 2.75
C ALA A 55 -6.90 7.30 1.81
N ILE A 56 -6.49 6.40 0.91
CA ILE A 56 -5.47 6.70 -0.12
C ILE A 56 -5.97 7.78 -1.07
N VAL A 57 -7.20 7.66 -1.57
CA VAL A 57 -7.80 8.65 -2.49
C VAL A 57 -7.92 10.02 -1.83
N ASN A 58 -8.24 10.08 -0.54
CA ASN A 58 -8.39 11.35 0.18
C ASN A 58 -7.06 11.95 0.69
N THR A 59 -5.93 11.24 0.55
CA THR A 59 -4.60 11.71 1.01
C THR A 59 -3.65 11.95 -0.17
N PRO A 60 -3.32 13.20 -0.55
CA PRO A 60 -2.54 13.50 -1.75
C PRO A 60 -1.18 12.80 -1.85
N ALA A 61 -0.44 12.70 -0.75
CA ALA A 61 0.86 12.03 -0.73
C ALA A 61 0.72 10.52 -0.99
N CYS A 62 -0.30 9.88 -0.42
CA CYS A 62 -0.64 8.48 -0.66
C CYS A 62 -1.03 8.24 -2.12
N ARG A 63 -1.83 9.14 -2.73
CA ARG A 63 -2.12 9.06 -4.18
C ARG A 63 -0.85 9.11 -5.01
N GLY A 64 0.12 9.95 -4.63
CA GLY A 64 1.41 10.03 -5.30
C GLY A 64 2.15 8.68 -5.30
N ARG A 65 2.23 8.01 -4.15
CA ARG A 65 2.83 6.67 -4.05
C ARG A 65 2.02 5.60 -4.80
N ALA A 66 0.69 5.69 -4.81
CA ALA A 66 -0.14 4.76 -5.58
C ALA A 66 0.14 4.90 -7.09
N VAL A 67 0.28 6.12 -7.61
CA VAL A 67 0.65 6.36 -9.01
C VAL A 67 2.04 5.81 -9.31
N ASP A 68 3.03 6.04 -8.44
CA ASP A 68 4.38 5.49 -8.59
C ASP A 68 4.36 3.95 -8.66
N LEU A 69 3.64 3.30 -7.74
CA LEU A 69 3.47 1.85 -7.75
C LEU A 69 2.85 1.34 -9.05
N PHE A 70 1.75 1.94 -9.52
CA PHE A 70 1.07 1.48 -10.73
C PHE A 70 1.92 1.66 -11.99
N ASN A 71 2.65 2.77 -12.09
CA ASN A 71 3.58 2.99 -13.19
C ASN A 71 4.71 1.95 -13.17
N ALA A 72 5.27 1.66 -11.99
CA ALA A 72 6.34 0.69 -11.85
C ALA A 72 5.87 -0.75 -12.15
N ILE A 73 4.65 -1.10 -11.76
CA ILE A 73 4.01 -2.37 -12.16
C ILE A 73 3.88 -2.45 -13.69
N ALA A 74 3.42 -1.37 -14.34
CA ALA A 74 3.31 -1.32 -15.80
C ALA A 74 4.67 -1.52 -16.48
N CYS A 75 5.74 -0.90 -15.98
CA CYS A 75 7.11 -1.13 -16.45
C CYS A 75 7.52 -2.61 -16.30
N ALA A 76 7.30 -3.21 -15.13
CA ALA A 76 7.63 -4.61 -14.88
C ALA A 76 6.88 -5.57 -15.83
N CYS A 77 5.58 -5.31 -16.08
CA CYS A 77 4.78 -6.05 -17.05
C CYS A 77 5.29 -5.90 -18.49
N ALA A 78 5.90 -4.75 -18.83
CA ALA A 78 6.56 -4.50 -20.12
C ALA A 78 7.98 -5.08 -20.19
N GLY A 79 8.48 -5.73 -19.13
CA GLY A 79 9.83 -6.27 -19.09
C GLY A 79 10.91 -5.25 -18.74
N VAL A 80 10.53 -4.05 -18.29
CA VAL A 80 11.42 -2.91 -18.03
C VAL A 80 11.60 -2.70 -16.53
N GLU A 81 12.85 -2.62 -16.06
CA GLU A 81 13.14 -2.30 -14.67
C GLU A 81 12.79 -0.84 -14.34
N SER A 82 12.44 -0.60 -13.08
CA SER A 82 12.16 0.73 -12.54
C SER A 82 12.79 0.86 -11.14
N GLU A 83 12.73 2.05 -10.54
CA GLU A 83 13.20 2.26 -9.17
C GLU A 83 12.50 1.32 -8.18
N ARG A 84 11.21 1.04 -8.40
CA ARG A 84 10.38 0.23 -7.50
C ARG A 84 10.31 -1.25 -7.86
N PHE A 85 10.65 -1.66 -9.08
CA PHE A 85 10.68 -3.07 -9.47
C PHE A 85 11.95 -3.40 -10.25
N VAL A 86 12.74 -4.31 -9.69
CA VAL A 86 13.94 -4.86 -10.32
C VAL A 86 13.90 -6.37 -10.32
N ARG A 87 14.75 -7.01 -11.12
CA ARG A 87 14.90 -8.46 -11.10
C ARG A 87 15.94 -8.89 -10.05
N ASP A 88 15.61 -9.95 -9.32
CA ASP A 88 16.58 -10.64 -8.48
C ASP A 88 17.47 -11.59 -9.30
N VAL A 89 18.37 -12.31 -8.62
CA VAL A 89 19.29 -13.28 -9.24
C VAL A 89 18.57 -14.43 -9.96
N ALA A 90 17.32 -14.71 -9.61
CA ALA A 90 16.48 -15.73 -10.24
C ALA A 90 15.63 -15.15 -11.39
N GLY A 91 15.74 -13.85 -11.67
CA GLY A 91 14.95 -13.16 -12.70
C GLY A 91 13.54 -12.78 -12.24
N THR A 92 13.22 -12.90 -10.94
CA THR A 92 11.91 -12.58 -10.37
C THR A 92 11.81 -11.07 -10.13
N TRP A 93 10.65 -10.49 -10.48
CA TRP A 93 10.36 -9.09 -10.17
C TRP A 93 10.14 -8.88 -8.67
N VAL A 94 10.94 -8.01 -8.06
CA VAL A 94 10.87 -7.70 -6.63
C VAL A 94 10.55 -6.22 -6.43
N PHE A 95 9.51 -5.96 -5.64
CA PHE A 95 9.16 -4.61 -5.22
C PHE A 95 10.20 -4.07 -4.23
N ARG A 96 10.63 -2.82 -4.43
CA ARG A 96 11.53 -2.07 -3.56
C ARG A 96 10.81 -0.79 -3.11
N PRO A 97 10.32 -0.74 -1.85
CA PRO A 97 9.69 0.46 -1.29
C PRO A 97 10.67 1.64 -1.24
#